data_AF-A0A444X260-F1
#
_entry.id   AF-A0A444X260-F1
#
_cell.length_a   1.000
_cell.length_b   1.000
_cell.length_c   1.000
_cell.angle_alpha   90.00
_cell.angle_beta   90.00
_cell.angle_gamma   90.00
#
_symmetry.space_group_name_H-M   'P 1'
#
loop_
_entity.id
_entity.type
_entity.pdbx_description
1 polymer ?
#
loop_
_entity_poly.entity_id
_entity_poly.type
_entity_poly.pdbx_seq_one_letter_code
_entity_poly.pdbx_strand_id
1 'polypeptide(L)'
;MELLPHTHSIFFPWLMLLGSIQIIYAALTSLGQHNLKKRIAYSSVSHMGFIILGIGSISDMGLNGAILQIISHGFIGAALFFLAGTGLS
;
A
#
# COMPACT_ATOMS: atom_id res chain seq x y z
N MET A 1 18.66 8.77 -8.31
CA MET A 1 17.46 9.47 -8.82
C MET A 1 17.87 10.39 -9.98
N GLU A 2 18.40 9.82 -11.07
CA GLU A 2 19.00 10.60 -12.18
C GLU A 2 18.82 9.90 -13.55
N LEU A 3 17.60 9.50 -13.90
CA LEU A 3 17.33 8.92 -15.23
C LEU A 3 16.41 9.77 -16.10
N LEU A 4 15.45 10.55 -15.57
CA LEU A 4 14.69 11.58 -16.32
C LEU A 4 14.09 12.66 -15.38
N PRO A 5 14.71 13.83 -15.20
CA PRO A 5 14.23 14.87 -14.27
C PRO A 5 12.91 15.54 -14.70
N HIS A 6 12.62 15.60 -16.01
CA HIS A 6 11.38 16.20 -16.53
C HIS A 6 10.16 15.28 -16.47
N THR A 7 10.34 13.96 -16.59
CA THR A 7 9.22 13.00 -16.58
C THR A 7 8.73 12.75 -15.16
N HIS A 8 9.63 12.77 -14.18
CA HIS A 8 9.28 12.56 -12.78
C HIS A 8 8.31 13.63 -12.25
N SER A 9 8.57 14.91 -12.55
CA SER A 9 7.76 16.05 -12.07
C SER A 9 6.30 16.02 -12.52
N ILE A 10 6.01 15.44 -13.69
CA ILE A 10 4.65 15.31 -14.23
C ILE A 10 3.94 14.06 -13.66
N PHE A 11 4.71 13.01 -13.38
CA PHE A 11 4.17 11.72 -12.93
C PHE A 11 3.83 11.69 -11.43
N PHE A 12 4.56 12.46 -10.62
CA PHE A 12 4.33 12.54 -9.17
C PHE A 12 2.92 12.97 -8.75
N PRO A 13 2.34 14.08 -9.26
CA PRO A 13 0.97 14.46 -8.90
C PRO A 13 -0.06 13.43 -9.38
N TRP A 14 0.21 12.75 -10.51
CA TRP A 14 -0.64 11.67 -11.00
C TRP A 14 -0.61 10.45 -10.07
N LEU A 15 0.57 10.05 -9.59
CA LEU A 15 0.72 8.99 -8.59
C LEU A 15 0.03 9.34 -7.27
N MET A 16 0.11 10.60 -6.82
CA MET A 16 -0.59 11.04 -5.61
C MET A 16 -2.12 10.99 -5.76
N LEU A 17 -2.65 11.39 -6.93
CA LEU A 17 -4.07 11.28 -7.24
C LEU A 17 -4.51 9.81 -7.27
N LEU A 18 -3.81 8.96 -8.01
CA LEU A 18 -4.11 7.54 -8.11
C LEU A 18 -4.03 6.84 -6.75
N GLY A 19 -3.01 7.14 -5.94
CA GLY A 19 -2.88 6.59 -4.59
C GLY A 19 -4.04 7.00 -3.67
N SER A 20 -4.45 8.27 -3.70
CA SER A 20 -5.61 8.74 -2.91
C SER A 20 -6.91 8.09 -3.37
N ILE A 21 -7.15 8.02 -4.67
CA ILE A 21 -8.34 7.36 -5.24
C ILE A 21 -8.35 5.87 -4.85
N GLN A 22 -7.20 5.20 -4.91
CA GLN A 22 -7.10 3.79 -4.57
C GLN A 22 -7.37 3.52 -3.09
N ILE A 23 -6.88 4.37 -2.17
CA ILE A 23 -7.20 4.29 -0.74
C ILE A 23 -8.71 4.42 -0.51
N ILE A 24 -9.32 5.47 -1.05
CA ILE A 24 -10.76 5.74 -0.87
C ILE A 24 -11.59 4.60 -1.48
N TYR A 25 -11.26 4.20 -2.70
CA TYR A 25 -11.98 3.14 -3.42
C TYR A 25 -11.85 1.77 -2.71
N ALA A 26 -10.67 1.41 -2.24
CA ALA A 26 -10.45 0.17 -1.51
C ALA A 26 -11.15 0.18 -0.14
N ALA A 27 -11.16 1.32 0.56
CA ALA A 27 -11.89 1.49 1.82
C ALA A 27 -13.41 1.36 1.63
N LEU A 28 -13.98 2.04 0.62
CA LEU A 28 -15.41 1.95 0.30
C LEU A 28 -15.80 0.54 -0.15
N THR A 29 -14.99 -0.09 -1.01
CA THR A 29 -15.22 -1.45 -1.47
C THR A 29 -15.13 -2.45 -0.31
N SER A 30 -14.23 -2.23 0.66
CA SER A 30 -14.15 -3.06 1.87
C SER A 30 -15.44 -3.00 2.69
N LEU A 31 -16.03 -1.82 2.89
CA LEU A 31 -17.28 -1.67 3.65
C LEU A 31 -18.47 -2.43 3.02
N GLY A 32 -18.51 -2.53 1.68
CA GLY A 32 -19.55 -3.25 0.96
C GLY A 32 -19.40 -4.78 0.94
N GLN A 33 -18.27 -5.33 1.42
CA GLN A 33 -18.05 -6.79 1.40
C GLN A 33 -18.65 -7.47 2.64
N HIS A 34 -19.65 -8.33 2.41
CA HIS A 34 -20.25 -9.19 3.46
C HIS A 34 -19.30 -10.26 4.02
N ASN A 35 -18.24 -10.61 3.28
CA ASN A 35 -17.28 -11.62 3.70
C ASN A 35 -16.11 -10.99 4.47
N LEU A 36 -16.00 -11.30 5.77
CA LEU A 36 -14.93 -10.82 6.66
C LEU A 36 -13.52 -11.10 6.11
N LYS A 37 -13.29 -12.29 5.53
CA LYS A 37 -12.01 -12.62 4.87
C LYS A 37 -11.68 -11.67 3.70
N LYS A 38 -12.68 -11.30 2.89
CA LYS A 38 -12.49 -10.35 1.78
C LYS A 38 -12.29 -8.92 2.30
N ARG A 39 -12.99 -8.52 3.36
CA ARG A 39 -12.79 -7.21 4.03
C ARG A 39 -11.35 -7.00 4.48
N ILE A 40 -10.76 -8.01 5.11
CA ILE A 40 -9.38 -7.95 5.59
C ILE A 40 -8.40 -7.85 4.41
N ALA A 41 -8.62 -8.63 3.35
CA ALA A 41 -7.79 -8.56 2.14
C ALA A 41 -7.87 -7.17 1.46
N TYR A 42 -9.07 -6.60 1.30
CA TYR A 42 -9.24 -5.26 0.74
C TYR A 42 -8.64 -4.15 1.62
N SER A 43 -8.60 -4.35 2.94
CA SER A 43 -7.91 -3.44 3.86
C SER A 43 -6.39 -3.39 3.60
N SER A 44 -5.76 -4.54 3.34
CA SER A 44 -4.35 -4.58 2.92
C SER A 44 -4.11 -3.89 1.57
N VAL A 45 -5.05 -4.01 0.63
CA VAL A 45 -4.99 -3.30 -0.66
C VAL A 45 -5.09 -1.78 -0.45
N SER A 46 -5.94 -1.31 0.46
CA SER A 46 -5.99 0.11 0.84
C SER A 46 -4.67 0.58 1.44
N HIS A 47 -4.00 -0.26 2.24
CA HIS A 47 -2.70 0.06 2.83
C HIS A 47 -1.58 0.20 1.79
N MET A 48 -1.63 -0.57 0.69
CA MET A 48 -0.66 -0.43 -0.41
C MET A 48 -0.79 0.92 -1.14
N GLY A 49 -1.97 1.54 -1.16
CA GLY A 49 -2.16 2.89 -1.70
C GLY A 49 -1.31 3.96 -0.99
N PHE A 50 -1.00 3.78 0.30
CA PHE A 50 -0.09 4.68 1.03
C PHE A 50 1.36 4.61 0.54
N ILE A 51 1.81 3.45 0.03
CA ILE A 51 3.15 3.30 -0.54
C ILE A 51 3.25 4.15 -1.82
N ILE A 52 2.20 4.13 -2.65
CA ILE A 52 2.13 4.92 -3.88
C ILE A 52 2.10 6.42 -3.56
N LEU A 53 1.36 6.84 -2.53
CA LEU A 53 1.38 8.21 -2.04
C LEU A 53 2.76 8.64 -1.51
N GLY A 54 3.43 7.77 -0.75
CA GLY A 54 4.76 8.05 -0.20
C GLY A 54 5.83 8.21 -1.27
N ILE A 55 5.79 7.39 -2.33
CA ILE A 55 6.66 7.50 -3.52
C ILE A 55 6.31 8.77 -4.33
N GLY A 56 5.02 9.09 -4.45
CA GLY A 56 4.52 10.27 -5.16
C GLY A 56 4.87 11.61 -4.50
N SER A 57 5.10 11.61 -3.18
CA SER A 57 5.34 12.82 -2.38
C SER A 57 6.74 13.44 -2.59
N ILE A 58 7.73 12.69 -3.11
CA ILE A 58 9.14 13.13 -3.30
C ILE A 58 9.83 13.63 -2.00
N SER A 59 9.13 13.68 -0.88
CA SER A 59 9.65 14.08 0.42
C SER A 59 10.38 12.91 1.06
N ASP A 60 11.52 13.16 1.70
CA ASP A 60 12.25 12.16 2.48
C ASP A 60 11.36 11.45 3.49
N MET A 61 10.40 12.16 4.10
CA MET A 61 9.50 11.56 5.08
C MET A 61 8.46 10.63 4.42
N GLY A 62 7.97 10.98 3.23
CA GLY A 62 7.06 10.14 2.45
C GLY A 62 7.74 8.88 1.92
N LEU A 63 8.99 9.01 1.47
CA LEU A 63 9.78 7.89 0.97
C LEU A 63 10.12 6.91 2.11
N ASN A 64 10.57 7.42 3.26
CA ASN A 64 10.81 6.61 4.46
C ASN A 64 9.53 5.90 4.93
N GLY A 65 8.38 6.58 4.89
CA GLY A 65 7.07 5.99 5.20
C GLY A 65 6.71 4.85 4.24
N ALA A 66 6.93 5.02 2.93
CA ALA A 66 6.69 3.98 1.93
C ALA A 66 7.59 2.75 2.15
N ILE A 67 8.87 2.96 2.47
CA ILE A 67 9.82 1.88 2.77
C ILE A 67 9.40 1.13 4.03
N LEU A 68 9.07 1.84 5.11
CA LEU A 68 8.58 1.22 6.36
C LEU A 68 7.32 0.40 6.10
N GLN A 69 6.38 0.91 5.31
CA GLN A 69 5.15 0.21 4.98
C GLN A 69 5.39 -1.09 4.19
N ILE A 70 6.34 -1.11 3.24
CA ILE A 70 6.73 -2.32 2.50
C ILE A 70 7.30 -3.37 3.46
N ILE A 71 8.21 -2.95 4.36
CA ILE A 71 8.82 -3.85 5.36
C ILE A 71 7.76 -4.41 6.30
N SER A 72 6.89 -3.55 6.86
CA SER A 72 5.81 -3.97 7.75
C SER A 72 4.84 -4.93 7.06
N HIS A 73 4.47 -4.67 5.81
CA HIS A 73 3.57 -5.55 5.07
C HIS A 73 4.21 -6.92 4.79
N GLY A 74 5.48 -6.95 4.39
CA GLY A 74 6.24 -8.20 4.22
C GLY A 74 6.37 -9.00 5.52
N PHE A 75 6.63 -8.32 6.64
CA PHE A 75 6.72 -8.96 7.96
C PHE A 75 5.37 -9.55 8.41
N ILE A 76 4.27 -8.83 8.21
CA ILE A 76 2.92 -9.34 8.51
C ILE A 76 2.58 -10.55 7.63
N GLY A 77 2.93 -10.52 6.34
CA GLY A 77 2.75 -11.66 5.44
C GLY A 77 3.54 -12.89 5.88
N ALA A 78 4.82 -12.72 6.25
CA ALA A 78 5.66 -13.78 6.77
C ALA A 78 5.14 -14.36 8.10
N ALA A 79 4.71 -13.50 9.03
CA ALA A 79 4.13 -13.93 10.30
C ALA A 79 2.82 -14.70 10.12
N LEU A 80 1.94 -14.25 9.20
CA LEU A 80 0.70 -14.96 8.88
C LEU A 80 0.96 -16.32 8.23
N PHE A 81 1.94 -16.41 7.32
CA PHE A 81 2.31 -17.68 6.68
C PHE A 81 2.93 -18.66 7.67
N PHE A 82 3.80 -18.16 8.57
CA PHE A 82 4.37 -18.94 9.65
C PHE A 82 3.28 -19.47 10.60
N LEU A 83 2.35 -18.61 11.05
CA LEU A 83 1.26 -19.01 11.94
C LEU A 83 0.28 -20.00 11.28
N ALA A 84 -0.03 -19.81 9.99
CA ALA A 84 -0.84 -20.75 9.23
C ALA A 84 -0.13 -22.10 9.04
N GLY A 85 1.20 -22.11 8.92
CA GLY A 85 2.02 -23.31 8.84
C GLY A 85 2.14 -24.07 10.17
N THR A 86 2.16 -23.37 11.32
CA THR A 86 2.29 -24.00 12.64
C THR A 86 0.95 -24.40 13.29
N GLY A 87 -0.18 -23.84 12.82
CA GLY A 87 -1.51 -24.09 13.41
C GLY A 87 -2.29 -25.25 12.79
N LEU A 88 -1.74 -25.96 11.80
CA LEU A 88 -2.41 -27.02 11.03
C LEU A 88 -1.57 -28.31 10.89
N SER A 89 -0.61 -28.55 11.80
CA SER A 89 0.09 -29.83 11.95
C SER A 89 -0.49 -30.66 13.08
#